data_AF-A0A9D4C8K5-F1
#
_entry.id   AF-A0A9D4C8K5-F1
#
_cell.length_a   1.000
_cell.length_b   1.000
_cell.length_c   1.000
_cell.angle_alpha   90.00
_cell.angle_beta   90.00
_cell.angle_gamma   90.00
#
_symmetry.space_group_name_H-M   'P 1'
#
loop_
_entity.id
_entity.type
_entity.pdbx_description
1 polymer ?
#
loop_
_entity_poly.entity_id
_entity_poly.type
_entity_poly.pdbx_seq_one_letter_code
_entity_poly.pdbx_strand_id
1 'polypeptide(L)'
;MFECVCSDGYYNTQCETNICQPIMTDVIFLLDSSVSQSPDQFTRQLDFVIQFIDHVVVGAENFQFAVVTFSFEAKVEIELAEFNDNISFKEAVRNIPFRYSLKLHICV
;
A
#
# COMPACT_ATOMS: atom_id res chain seq x y z
N MET A 1 -0.80 -11.97 -3.31
CA MET A 1 -1.02 -13.16 -4.17
C MET A 1 0.31 -13.88 -4.26
N PHE A 2 0.36 -15.19 -4.04
CA PHE A 2 1.60 -15.96 -4.13
C PHE A 2 1.38 -17.06 -5.16
N GLU A 3 2.36 -17.27 -6.03
CA GLU A 3 2.39 -18.41 -6.92
C GLU A 3 3.34 -19.43 -6.34
N CYS A 4 2.83 -20.62 -6.03
CA CYS A 4 3.65 -21.71 -5.55
C CYS A 4 4.00 -22.60 -6.74
N VAL A 5 5.27 -22.60 -7.11
CA VAL A 5 5.80 -23.46 -8.18
C VAL A 5 6.56 -24.61 -7.54
N CYS A 6 6.28 -25.84 -7.98
CA CYS A 6 7.06 -26.99 -7.58
C CYS A 6 8.42 -26.99 -8.29
N SER A 7 9.47 -27.39 -7.58
CA SER A 7 10.78 -27.62 -8.20
C SER A 7 10.69 -28.72 -9.27
N ASP A 8 11.56 -28.65 -10.27
CA ASP A 8 11.59 -29.60 -11.39
C ASP A 8 11.58 -31.07 -10.90
N GLY A 9 10.57 -31.82 -11.36
CA GLY A 9 10.39 -33.24 -11.03
C GLY A 9 9.39 -33.55 -9.91
N TYR A 10 8.83 -32.54 -9.23
CA TYR A 10 7.81 -32.73 -8.19
C TYR A 10 6.41 -32.30 -8.67
N TYR A 11 5.37 -33.05 -8.28
CA TYR A 11 3.97 -32.76 -8.61
C TYR A 11 3.03 -33.02 -7.42
N ASN A 12 1.90 -32.33 -7.40
CA ASN A 12 0.80 -32.50 -6.44
C ASN A 12 1.28 -32.49 -4.97
N THR A 13 0.99 -33.54 -4.20
CA THR A 13 1.25 -33.63 -2.75
C THR A 13 2.70 -33.93 -2.39
N GLN A 14 3.59 -34.12 -3.37
CA GLN A 14 5.02 -34.38 -3.17
C GLN A 14 5.87 -33.10 -3.15
N CYS A 15 5.22 -31.94 -3.21
CA CYS A 15 5.85 -30.64 -3.20
C CYS A 15 6.23 -30.25 -1.76
N GLU A 16 7.24 -30.92 -1.19
CA GLU A 16 7.68 -30.72 0.21
C GLU A 16 8.34 -29.34 0.42
N THR A 17 8.80 -28.70 -0.66
CA THR A 17 9.32 -27.33 -0.66
C THR A 17 8.54 -26.47 -1.65
N ASN A 18 7.34 -26.03 -1.28
CA ASN A 18 6.64 -24.99 -2.04
C ASN A 18 7.44 -23.67 -1.90
N ILE A 19 8.22 -23.31 -2.92
CA ILE A 19 8.77 -21.97 -3.02
C ILE A 19 7.64 -21.08 -3.56
N CYS A 20 6.87 -20.51 -2.64
CA CYS A 20 5.81 -19.57 -2.98
C CYS A 20 6.46 -18.19 -3.14
N GLN A 21 6.78 -17.83 -4.38
CA GLN A 21 7.35 -16.51 -4.66
C GLN A 21 6.24 -15.45 -4.68
N PRO A 22 6.54 -14.23 -4.22
CA PRO A 22 5.68 -13.09 -4.48
C PRO A 22 5.50 -12.97 -6.00
N ILE A 23 4.25 -12.90 -6.46
CA ILE A 23 4.00 -12.45 -7.82
C ILE A 23 4.23 -10.94 -7.82
N MET A 24 4.86 -10.41 -8.87
CA MET A 24 4.93 -8.97 -9.09
C MET A 24 3.52 -8.37 -9.01
N THR A 25 3.26 -7.58 -7.97
CA THR A 25 1.92 -7.12 -7.63
C THR A 25 1.93 -5.63 -7.33
N ASP A 26 1.10 -4.89 -8.06
CA ASP A 26 0.86 -3.47 -7.81
C ASP A 26 -0.36 -3.29 -6.89
N VAL A 27 -0.18 -2.54 -5.82
CA VAL A 27 -1.25 -2.23 -4.85
C VAL A 27 -1.35 -0.73 -4.65
N ILE A 28 -2.55 -0.18 -4.81
CA ILE A 28 -2.82 1.24 -4.60
C ILE A 28 -3.75 1.40 -3.40
N PHE A 29 -3.28 2.08 -2.36
CA PHE A 29 -4.11 2.44 -1.21
C PHE A 29 -4.79 3.79 -1.44
N LEU A 30 -6.12 3.80 -1.40
CA LEU A 30 -6.95 5.01 -1.43
C LEU A 30 -7.40 5.34 -0.01
N LEU A 31 -6.91 6.43 0.56
CA LEU A 31 -7.14 6.84 1.94
C LEU A 31 -8.12 8.02 2.00
N ASP A 32 -9.20 7.88 2.76
CA ASP A 32 -10.21 8.92 2.92
C ASP A 32 -9.67 10.03 3.85
N SER A 33 -9.59 11.26 3.33
CA SER A 33 -9.20 12.49 4.04
C SER A 33 -10.35 13.49 4.19
N SER A 34 -11.60 13.02 4.08
CA SER A 34 -12.78 13.86 4.16
C SER A 34 -12.94 14.55 5.52
N VAL A 35 -13.71 15.64 5.53
CA VAL A 35 -14.00 16.41 6.75
C VAL A 35 -14.73 15.60 7.83
N SER A 36 -15.35 14.48 7.48
CA SER A 36 -15.95 13.54 8.44
C SER A 36 -14.92 12.67 9.16
N GLN A 37 -13.69 12.57 8.66
CA GLN A 37 -12.61 11.84 9.31
C GLN A 37 -11.97 12.70 10.40
N SER A 38 -11.78 12.14 11.58
CA SER A 38 -10.90 12.74 12.58
C SER A 38 -9.43 12.45 12.26
N PRO A 39 -8.47 13.28 12.74
CA PRO A 39 -7.04 12.98 12.62
C PRO A 39 -6.66 11.59 13.15
N ASP A 40 -7.31 11.13 14.21
CA ASP A 40 -7.09 9.79 14.78
C ASP A 40 -7.58 8.68 13.84
N GLN A 41 -8.73 8.88 13.18
CA GLN A 41 -9.25 7.92 12.20
C GLN A 41 -8.36 7.87 10.96
N PHE A 42 -7.83 9.01 10.51
CA PHE A 42 -6.84 9.05 9.44
C PHE A 42 -5.54 8.33 9.82
N THR A 43 -5.04 8.54 11.03
CA THR A 43 -3.87 7.83 11.56
C THR A 43 -4.07 6.31 11.52
N ARG A 44 -5.27 5.82 11.88
CA ARG A 44 -5.59 4.38 11.80
C ARG A 44 -5.54 3.82 10.36
N GLN A 45 -5.87 4.64 9.36
CA GLN A 45 -5.73 4.23 7.95
C GLN A 45 -4.25 4.09 7.58
N LEU A 46 -3.39 5.02 8.01
CA LEU A 46 -1.94 4.92 7.82
C LEU A 46 -1.36 3.69 8.54
N ASP A 47 -1.80 3.44 9.79
CA ASP A 47 -1.38 2.27 10.56
C ASP A 47 -1.78 0.96 9.90
N PHE A 48 -2.96 0.90 9.26
CA PHE A 48 -3.39 -0.26 8.50
C PHE A 48 -2.46 -0.51 7.30
N VAL A 49 -2.11 0.52 6.55
CA VAL A 49 -1.15 0.41 5.44
C VAL A 49 0.18 -0.11 5.97
N ILE A 50 0.71 0.47 7.05
CA ILE A 50 1.99 0.07 7.65
C ILE A 50 1.97 -1.41 8.09
N GLN A 51 0.91 -1.84 8.77
CA GLN A 51 0.73 -3.23 9.22
C GLN A 51 0.60 -4.21 8.04
N PHE A 52 -0.05 -3.77 6.94
CA PHE A 52 -0.09 -4.58 5.71
C PHE A 52 1.33 -4.81 5.17
N ILE A 53 2.16 -3.76 5.16
CA ILE A 53 3.53 -3.82 4.66
C ILE A 53 4.43 -4.74 5.50
N ASP A 54 4.09 -5.01 6.76
CA ASP A 54 4.84 -5.96 7.59
C ASP A 54 4.73 -7.42 7.10
N HIS A 55 3.78 -7.73 6.23
CA HIS A 55 3.49 -9.10 5.75
C HIS A 55 3.93 -9.35 4.30
N VAL A 56 4.53 -8.38 3.64
CA VAL A 56 4.91 -8.41 2.23
C VAL A 56 6.32 -7.85 2.02
N VAL A 57 6.92 -8.09 0.86
CA VAL A 57 8.22 -7.53 0.50
C VAL A 57 7.99 -6.43 -0.54
N VAL A 58 8.40 -5.21 -0.22
CA VAL A 58 8.37 -4.07 -1.16
C VAL A 58 9.56 -4.19 -2.10
N GLY A 59 9.33 -4.00 -3.41
CA GLY A 59 10.39 -3.93 -4.41
C GLY A 59 9.91 -4.23 -5.81
N ALA A 60 10.73 -3.89 -6.81
CA ALA A 60 10.40 -4.03 -8.24
C ALA A 60 10.06 -5.46 -8.69
N GLU A 61 10.61 -6.49 -8.03
CA GLU A 61 10.33 -7.90 -8.33
C GLU A 61 9.30 -8.52 -7.37
N ASN A 62 8.70 -7.72 -6.47
CA ASN A 62 7.76 -8.18 -5.46
C ASN A 62 6.51 -7.29 -5.46
N PHE A 63 6.19 -6.62 -4.34
CA PHE A 63 5.07 -5.70 -4.28
C PHE A 63 5.53 -4.27 -4.51
N GLN A 64 4.82 -3.55 -5.38
CA GLN A 64 4.95 -2.11 -5.55
C GLN A 64 3.69 -1.43 -5.02
N PHE A 65 3.88 -0.28 -4.38
CA PHE A 65 2.80 0.42 -3.69
C PHE A 65 2.69 1.87 -4.13
N ALA A 66 1.47 2.36 -4.22
CA ALA A 66 1.15 3.78 -4.28
C ALA A 66 0.16 4.14 -3.15
N VAL A 67 0.22 5.37 -2.68
CA VAL A 67 -0.72 5.89 -1.68
C VAL A 67 -1.33 7.19 -2.19
N VAL A 68 -2.65 7.21 -2.23
CA VAL A 68 -3.44 8.34 -2.69
C VAL A 68 -4.40 8.72 -1.58
N THR A 69 -4.40 9.99 -1.16
CA THR A 69 -5.46 10.51 -0.29
C THR A 69 -6.57 11.10 -1.15
N PHE A 70 -7.82 10.97 -0.71
CA PHE A 70 -8.95 11.55 -1.43
C PHE A 70 -9.96 12.18 -0.50
N SER A 71 -10.53 13.30 -0.95
CA SER A 71 -11.75 13.87 -0.38
C SER A 71 -12.49 14.67 -1.44
N PHE A 72 -12.25 15.97 -1.55
CA PHE A 72 -12.75 16.75 -2.69
C PHE A 72 -11.85 16.57 -3.93
N GLU A 73 -10.54 16.59 -3.72
CA GLU A 73 -9.53 16.26 -4.73
C GLU A 73 -8.79 14.99 -4.30
N ALA A 74 -8.26 14.26 -5.29
CA ALA A 74 -7.33 13.17 -5.05
C ALA A 74 -5.91 13.71 -5.12
N LYS A 75 -5.06 13.28 -4.18
CA LYS A 75 -3.65 13.62 -4.14
C LYS A 75 -2.81 12.35 -4.03
N VAL A 76 -1.89 12.20 -4.96
CA VAL A 76 -0.84 11.17 -4.87
C VAL A 76 0.15 11.63 -3.80
N GLU A 77 0.27 10.84 -2.73
CA GLU A 77 1.26 11.06 -1.66
C GLU A 77 2.52 10.25 -1.91
N ILE A 78 2.37 9.07 -2.50
CA ILE A 78 3.46 8.17 -2.89
C ILE A 78 3.14 7.63 -4.28
N GLU A 79 4.04 7.84 -5.23
CA GLU A 79 3.91 7.31 -6.59
C GLU A 79 4.15 5.80 -6.61
N LEU A 80 3.56 5.10 -7.59
CA LEU A 80 3.82 3.69 -7.76
C LEU A 80 5.31 3.46 -8.05
N ALA A 81 5.90 2.44 -7.43
CA ALA A 81 7.31 2.08 -7.58
C ALA A 81 8.31 3.13 -7.04
N GLU A 82 7.87 4.13 -6.27
CA GLU A 82 8.77 5.14 -5.68
C GLU A 82 9.76 4.54 -4.67
N PHE A 83 9.34 3.52 -3.92
CA PHE A 83 10.14 2.86 -2.89
C PHE A 83 10.42 1.40 -3.22
N ASN A 84 11.59 0.91 -2.81
CA ASN A 84 12.08 -0.45 -3.07
C ASN A 84 12.41 -1.24 -1.78
N ASP A 85 12.02 -0.74 -0.61
CA ASP A 85 12.18 -1.43 0.66
C ASP A 85 11.07 -1.06 1.65
N ASN A 86 10.79 -1.97 2.58
CA ASN A 86 9.69 -1.79 3.54
C ASN A 86 9.95 -0.66 4.54
N ILE A 87 11.21 -0.32 4.85
CA ILE A 87 11.54 0.66 5.89
C ILE A 87 11.22 2.06 5.35
N SER A 88 11.79 2.42 4.21
CA SER A 88 11.59 3.72 3.58
C SER A 88 10.13 3.96 3.20
N PHE A 89 9.44 2.94 2.66
CA PHE A 89 8.02 3.03 2.35
C PHE A 89 7.18 3.30 3.61
N LYS A 90 7.40 2.55 4.70
CA LYS A 90 6.67 2.77 5.96
C LYS A 90 6.94 4.14 6.56
N GLU A 91 8.18 4.64 6.48
CA GLU A 91 8.51 5.99 6.92
C GLU A 91 7.80 7.07 6.10
N ALA A 92 7.74 6.90 4.77
CA ALA A 92 6.99 7.80 3.90
C ALA A 92 5.50 7.82 4.26
N VAL A 93 4.87 6.64 4.45
CA VAL A 93 3.46 6.52 4.86
C VAL A 93 3.20 7.22 6.19
N ARG A 94 4.06 7.05 7.20
CA ARG A 94 3.92 7.73 8.51
C ARG A 94 3.94 9.24 8.41
N ASN A 95 4.66 9.78 7.43
CA ASN A 95 4.84 11.20 7.24
C ASN A 95 3.76 11.86 6.37
N ILE A 96 2.77 11.10 5.89
CA ILE A 96 1.63 11.65 5.16
C ILE A 96 0.77 12.47 6.15
N PRO A 97 0.65 13.80 5.97
CA PRO A 97 -0.12 14.61 6.89
C PRO A 97 -1.60 14.51 6.57
N PHE A 98 -2.44 14.57 7.61
CA PHE A 98 -3.86 14.76 7.43
C PHE A 98 -4.14 16.14 6.84
N ARG A 99 -4.88 16.19 5.73
CA ARG A 99 -5.26 17.45 5.06
C ARG A 99 -6.76 17.50 4.91
N TYR A 100 -7.37 18.53 5.48
CA TYR A 100 -8.75 18.88 5.13
C TYR A 100 -8.77 19.41 3.70
N SER A 101 -9.47 18.74 2.79
CA SER A 101 -9.80 19.38 1.52
C SER A 101 -10.83 20.47 1.79
N LEU A 102 -10.42 21.72 1.62
CA LEU A 102 -11.31 22.86 1.60
C LEU A 102 -11.54 23.27 0.15
N LYS A 103 -12.69 22.90 -0.41
CA LYS A 103 -13.19 23.65 -1.56
C LYS A 103 -13.89 24.89 -1.01
N LEU A 104 -13.29 26.07 -1.20
CA LEU A 104 -14.05 27.32 -1.11
C LEU A 104 -15.11 27.26 -2.21
N HIS A 105 -16.32 26.82 -1.89
CA HIS A 105 -17.49 27.26 -2.63
C HIS A 105 -17.68 28.73 -2.23
N ILE A 106 -16.96 29.64 -2.89
CA ILE A 106 -17.55 30.96 -3.10
C ILE A 106 -18.73 30.68 -4.00
N CYS A 107 -19.94 30.69 -3.42
CA CYS A 107 -21.14 30.93 -4.20
C CYS A 107 -21.00 32.35 -4.75
N VAL A 108 -20.35 32.50 -5.91
CA VAL A 108 -20.38 33.75 -6.68
C VAL A 108 -21.71 33.79 -7.42
#